data_AF-A0A098B386-F1
#
_entry.id   AF-A0A098B386-F1
#
_cell.length_a   1.000
_cell.length_b   1.000
_cell.length_c   1.000
_cell.angle_alpha   90.00
_cell.angle_beta   90.00
_cell.angle_gamma   90.00
#
_symmetry.space_group_name_H-M   'P 1'
#
loop_
_entity.id
_entity.type
_entity.pdbx_description
1 polymer ?
#
loop_
_entity_poly.entity_id
_entity_poly.type
_entity_poly.pdbx_seq_one_letter_code
_entity_poly.pdbx_strand_id
1 'polypeptide(L)'
;MKVKACPYCETPIESDEIPESCPSCGKELNPKQLMNLDIRDTPNYIKDTNTIADILKALGLVTIVLGFIVGLIMAIDSNSYANNFSLILALPFWIGGFISGIFMLGFSEIINLLHKINLKVK
;
A
#
# COMPACT_ATOMS: atom_id res chain seq x y z
N MET A 1 8.33 -8.42 -19.07
CA MET A 1 6.87 -8.74 -19.15
C MET A 1 6.27 -7.73 -20.13
N LYS A 2 5.36 -8.13 -21.02
CA LYS A 2 4.89 -7.25 -22.12
C LYS A 2 3.54 -6.63 -21.79
N VAL A 3 3.42 -5.32 -21.94
CA VAL A 3 2.17 -4.56 -21.72
C VAL A 3 1.71 -3.94 -23.03
N LYS A 4 0.40 -3.85 -23.22
CA LYS A 4 -0.17 -3.27 -24.44
C LYS A 4 -0.17 -1.75 -24.32
N ALA A 5 0.27 -1.07 -25.38
CA ALA A 5 0.32 0.39 -25.42
C ALA A 5 -0.24 0.92 -26.74
N CYS A 6 -0.70 2.17 -26.68
CA CYS A 6 -1.26 2.85 -27.84
C CYS A 6 -0.17 3.05 -28.91
N PRO A 7 -0.40 2.65 -30.18
CA PRO A 7 0.58 2.82 -31.25
C PRO A 7 0.80 4.29 -31.68
N TYR A 8 -0.03 5.23 -31.21
CA TYR A 8 0.01 6.63 -31.63
C TYR A 8 0.65 7.58 -30.63
N CYS A 9 0.47 7.34 -29.33
CA CYS A 9 0.98 8.20 -28.26
C CYS A 9 1.82 7.45 -27.24
N GLU A 10 2.04 6.15 -27.45
CA GLU A 10 2.92 5.30 -26.64
C GLU A 10 2.53 5.14 -25.17
N THR A 11 1.36 5.64 -24.80
CA THR A 11 0.84 5.50 -23.45
C THR A 11 0.41 4.06 -23.18
N PRO A 12 0.85 3.44 -22.08
CA PRO A 12 0.42 2.10 -21.69
C PRO A 12 -1.07 2.12 -21.36
N ILE A 13 -1.76 1.01 -21.66
CA ILE A 13 -3.19 0.87 -21.39
C ILE A 13 -3.37 0.06 -20.11
N GLU A 14 -3.77 0.73 -19.04
CA GLU A 14 -4.02 0.15 -17.71
C GLU A 14 -5.48 -0.31 -17.58
N SER A 15 -5.86 -1.33 -18.34
CA SER A 15 -7.20 -1.94 -18.23
C SER A 15 -7.16 -3.40 -18.62
N ASP A 16 -7.89 -4.24 -17.87
CA ASP A 16 -8.09 -5.66 -18.19
C ASP A 16 -8.86 -5.81 -19.53
N GLU A 17 -9.66 -4.80 -19.87
CA GLU A 17 -10.38 -4.69 -21.14
C GLU A 17 -9.84 -3.53 -21.99
N ILE A 18 -9.57 -3.77 -23.27
CA ILE A 18 -9.02 -2.74 -24.17
C ILE A 18 -10.13 -1.72 -24.48
N PRO A 19 -9.97 -0.43 -24.13
CA PRO A 19 -10.96 0.58 -24.44
C PRO A 19 -11.01 0.85 -25.94
N GLU A 20 -12.19 1.21 -26.46
CA GLU A 20 -12.40 1.51 -27.90
C GLU A 20 -11.57 2.71 -28.36
N SER A 21 -11.27 3.66 -27.46
CA SER A 21 -10.44 4.82 -27.73
C SER A 21 -9.37 5.03 -26.65
N CYS A 22 -8.21 5.54 -27.06
CA CYS A 22 -7.12 5.85 -26.14
C CYS A 22 -7.47 7.02 -25.22
N PRO A 23 -7.39 6.88 -23.89
CA PRO A 23 -7.73 7.95 -22.95
C PRO A 23 -6.77 9.15 -23.00
N SER A 24 -5.55 8.95 -23.49
CA SER A 24 -4.54 10.01 -23.56
C SER A 24 -4.57 10.80 -24.87
N CYS A 25 -4.82 10.15 -26.02
CA CYS A 25 -4.79 10.81 -27.33
C CYS A 25 -6.12 10.82 -28.09
N GLY A 26 -7.17 10.14 -27.58
CA GLY A 26 -8.51 10.11 -28.15
C GLY A 26 -8.67 9.28 -29.43
N LYS A 27 -7.60 8.64 -29.93
CA LYS A 27 -7.69 7.80 -31.14
C LYS A 27 -8.30 6.45 -30.86
N GLU A 28 -9.07 5.94 -31.82
CA GLU A 28 -9.60 4.57 -31.78
C GLU A 28 -8.47 3.55 -31.66
N LEU A 29 -8.65 2.58 -30.79
CA LEU A 29 -7.70 1.52 -30.51
C LEU A 29 -8.19 0.22 -31.12
N ASN A 30 -7.45 -0.29 -32.10
CA ASN A 30 -7.66 -1.65 -32.58
C ASN A 30 -6.83 -2.64 -31.75
N PRO A 31 -7.43 -3.67 -31.14
CA PRO A 31 -6.71 -4.68 -30.35
C PRO A 31 -5.54 -5.34 -31.09
N LYS A 32 -5.60 -5.43 -32.42
CA LYS A 32 -4.56 -6.02 -33.28
C LYS A 32 -3.40 -5.06 -33.57
N GLN A 33 -3.60 -3.76 -33.40
CA GLN A 33 -2.61 -2.72 -33.69
C GLN A 33 -1.91 -2.19 -32.43
N LEU A 34 -2.24 -2.75 -31.27
CA LEU A 34 -1.56 -2.44 -30.03
C LEU A 34 -0.11 -2.90 -30.11
N MET A 35 0.79 -1.99 -29.76
CA MET A 35 2.18 -2.36 -29.59
C MET A 35 2.38 -3.02 -28.23
N ASN A 36 3.36 -3.92 -28.16
CA ASN A 36 3.79 -4.53 -26.92
C ASN A 36 5.02 -3.76 -26.43
N LEU A 37 4.86 -2.95 -25.38
CA LEU A 37 5.99 -2.36 -24.68
C LEU A 37 6.54 -3.38 -23.68
N ASP A 38 7.87 -3.45 -23.59
CA ASP A 38 8.48 -4.14 -22.46
C ASP A 38 8.43 -3.21 -21.24
N ILE A 39 8.01 -3.76 -20.10
CA ILE A 39 7.94 -3.02 -18.83
C ILE A 39 9.30 -2.40 -18.46
N ARG A 40 10.42 -2.98 -18.94
CA ARG A 40 11.76 -2.41 -18.76
C ARG A 40 11.90 -0.99 -19.35
N ASP A 41 11.15 -0.67 -20.39
CA ASP A 41 11.18 0.64 -21.06
C ASP A 41 10.18 1.64 -20.46
N THR A 42 9.22 1.17 -19.64
CA THR A 42 8.21 2.00 -18.99
C THR A 42 8.38 2.00 -17.46
N PRO A 43 9.32 2.80 -16.90
CA PRO A 43 9.66 2.76 -15.47
C PRO A 43 8.49 3.17 -14.54
N ASN A 44 7.44 3.76 -15.10
CA ASN A 44 6.24 4.24 -14.40
C ASN A 44 5.05 3.26 -14.46
N TYR A 45 5.12 2.19 -15.27
CA TYR A 45 4.05 1.21 -15.38
C TYR A 45 4.50 -0.15 -14.86
N ILE A 46 4.60 -0.23 -13.54
CA ILE A 46 4.72 -1.51 -12.86
C ILE A 46 3.67 -1.50 -11.75
N LYS A 47 2.58 -2.26 -11.97
CA LYS A 47 1.52 -2.45 -10.99
C LYS A 47 2.07 -3.37 -9.90
N ASP A 48 2.86 -2.76 -9.02
CA ASP A 48 3.69 -3.43 -8.02
C ASP A 48 3.05 -3.39 -6.66
N THR A 49 1.88 -4.01 -6.55
CA THR A 49 1.29 -4.27 -5.24
C THR A 49 1.82 -5.62 -4.76
N ASN A 50 2.76 -5.57 -3.82
CA ASN A 50 3.14 -6.78 -3.11
C ASN A 50 2.10 -7.07 -2.03
N THR A 51 1.33 -8.15 -2.21
CA THR A 51 0.29 -8.56 -1.25
C THR A 51 0.83 -8.73 0.17
N ILE A 52 2.06 -9.22 0.33
CA ILE A 52 2.70 -9.38 1.64
C ILE A 52 2.98 -8.01 2.27
N ALA A 53 3.48 -7.05 1.49
CA ALA A 53 3.70 -5.69 1.97
C ALA A 53 2.38 -5.04 2.39
N ASP A 54 1.33 -5.14 1.58
CA ASP A 54 0.02 -4.57 1.90
C ASP A 54 -0.60 -5.18 3.17
N ILE A 55 -0.48 -6.49 3.37
CA ILE A 55 -0.92 -7.15 4.61
C ILE A 55 -0.14 -6.62 5.81
N LEU A 56 1.19 -6.51 5.69
CA LEU A 56 2.03 -6.02 6.78
C LEU A 56 1.73 -4.55 7.11
N LYS A 57 1.42 -3.74 6.09
CA LYS A 57 0.95 -2.36 6.26
C LYS A 57 -0.35 -2.30 7.06
N ALA A 58 -1.32 -3.13 6.69
CA ALA A 58 -2.60 -3.23 7.39
C ALA A 58 -2.40 -3.65 8.85
N LEU A 59 -1.54 -4.66 9.12
CA LEU A 59 -1.21 -5.10 10.47
C LEU A 59 -0.55 -4.01 11.30
N GLY A 60 0.38 -3.24 10.71
CA GLY A 60 1.00 -2.09 11.38
C GLY A 60 -0.05 -1.05 11.81
N LEU A 61 -0.97 -0.69 10.92
CA LEU A 61 -2.05 0.25 11.24
C LEU A 61 -2.98 -0.30 12.34
N VAL A 62 -3.39 -1.57 12.22
CA VAL A 62 -4.24 -2.24 13.21
C VAL A 62 -3.55 -2.26 14.58
N THR A 63 -2.24 -2.49 14.64
CA THR A 63 -1.47 -2.52 15.89
C THR A 63 -1.47 -1.17 16.60
N ILE A 64 -1.35 -0.07 15.86
CA ILE A 64 -1.44 1.30 16.42
C ILE A 64 -2.83 1.54 17.01
N VAL A 65 -3.88 1.21 16.26
CA VAL A 65 -5.27 1.41 16.70
C VAL A 65 -5.59 0.55 17.93
N LEU A 66 -5.22 -0.73 17.91
CA LEU A 66 -5.43 -1.64 19.03
C LEU A 66 -4.62 -1.20 20.26
N GLY A 67 -3.37 -0.76 20.09
CA GLY A 67 -2.56 -0.23 21.20
C GLY A 67 -3.20 0.99 21.86
N PHE A 68 -3.83 1.86 21.05
CA PHE A 68 -4.58 3.00 21.58
C PHE A 68 -5.81 2.56 22.40
N ILE A 69 -6.63 1.65 21.85
CA ILE A 69 -7.84 1.13 22.52
C ILE A 69 -7.49 0.40 23.81
N VAL A 70 -6.49 -0.49 23.77
CA VAL A 70 -6.03 -1.22 24.96
C VAL A 70 -5.53 -0.25 26.02
N GLY A 71 -4.78 0.79 25.64
CA GLY A 71 -4.34 1.82 26.57
C GLY A 71 -5.51 2.55 27.25
N LEU A 72 -6.61 2.81 26.53
CA LEU A 72 -7.82 3.39 27.13
C LEU A 72 -8.48 2.45 28.14
N ILE A 73 -8.61 1.17 27.79
CA ILE A 73 -9.23 0.17 28.67
C ILE A 73 -8.39 -0.02 29.95
N MET A 74 -7.07 -0.11 29.80
CA MET A 74 -6.14 -0.34 30.92
C MET A 74 -6.00 0.86 31.86
N ALA A 75 -6.31 2.07 31.37
CA ALA A 75 -6.20 3.30 32.15
C ALA A 75 -7.43 3.62 33.00
N ILE A 76 -8.52 2.86 32.85
CA ILE A 76 -9.71 2.99 33.69
C ILE A 76 -9.47 2.21 34.98
N ASP A 77 -9.35 2.92 36.10
CA ASP A 77 -9.26 2.31 37.43
C ASP A 77 -10.66 1.91 37.93
N SER A 78 -10.92 0.61 38.01
CA SER A 78 -12.20 0.06 38.48
C SER A 78 -12.36 0.06 40.01
N ASN A 79 -11.29 0.34 40.76
CA ASN A 79 -11.30 0.32 42.23
C ASN A 79 -11.60 1.69 42.86
N SER A 80 -11.70 2.75 42.06
CA SER A 80 -12.01 4.09 42.52
C SER A 80 -13.50 4.39 42.37
N TYR A 81 -14.15 4.93 43.41
CA TYR A 81 -15.56 5.38 43.37
C TYR A 81 -15.81 6.49 42.32
N ALA A 82 -14.76 7.13 41.81
CA ALA A 82 -14.79 7.98 40.65
C ALA A 82 -13.97 7.32 39.54
N ASN A 83 -14.54 7.15 38.34
CA ASN A 83 -13.85 6.64 37.16
C ASN A 83 -12.68 7.56 36.79
N ASN A 84 -11.53 7.36 37.43
CA ASN A 84 -10.34 8.18 37.23
C ASN A 84 -9.50 7.55 36.12
N PHE A 85 -9.21 8.35 35.10
CA PHE A 85 -8.33 7.96 34.01
C PHE A 85 -6.86 8.17 34.42
N SER A 86 -6.07 7.09 34.44
CA SER A 86 -4.65 7.15 34.76
C SER A 86 -3.81 7.21 33.49
N LEU A 87 -3.30 8.41 33.18
CA LEU A 87 -2.45 8.62 32.01
C LEU A 87 -1.11 7.86 32.12
N ILE A 88 -0.60 7.65 33.34
CA ILE A 88 0.61 6.84 33.60
C ILE A 88 0.40 5.38 33.17
N LEU A 89 -0.81 4.84 33.31
CA LEU A 89 -1.13 3.47 32.88
C LEU A 89 -1.38 3.39 31.37
N ALA A 90 -1.96 4.43 30.75
CA ALA A 90 -2.20 4.47 29.29
C ALA A 90 -0.90 4.59 28.47
N LEU A 91 0.02 5.45 28.91
CA LEU A 91 1.19 5.87 28.13
C LEU A 91 2.06 4.71 27.62
N PRO A 92 2.41 3.69 28.42
CA PRO A 92 3.22 2.57 27.95
C PRO A 92 2.58 1.80 26.79
N PHE A 93 1.25 1.61 26.82
CA PHE A 93 0.52 0.93 25.74
C PHE A 93 0.48 1.75 24.46
N TRP A 94 0.30 3.06 24.59
CA TRP A 94 0.30 3.96 23.43
C TRP A 94 1.68 4.05 22.79
N ILE A 95 2.73 4.25 23.59
CA ILE A 95 4.11 4.31 23.09
C ILE A 95 4.51 2.95 22.49
N GLY A 96 4.23 1.85 23.18
CA GLY A 96 4.54 0.50 22.70
C GLY A 96 3.81 0.16 21.40
N GLY A 97 2.50 0.41 21.33
CA GLY A 97 1.70 0.18 20.13
C GLY A 97 2.12 1.08 18.96
N PHE A 98 2.43 2.35 19.23
CA PHE A 98 2.90 3.28 18.22
C PHE A 98 4.26 2.85 17.64
N ILE A 99 5.25 2.58 18.50
CA ILE A 99 6.59 2.15 18.05
C ILE A 99 6.49 0.85 17.26
N SER A 100 5.80 -0.16 17.79
CA SER A 100 5.63 -1.46 17.12
C SER A 100 4.94 -1.32 15.76
N GLY A 101 3.86 -0.54 15.69
CA GLY A 101 3.15 -0.30 14.44
C GLY A 101 3.98 0.45 13.40
N ILE A 102 4.74 1.47 13.81
CA ILE A 102 5.66 2.20 12.92
C ILE A 102 6.76 1.27 12.37
N PHE A 103 7.32 0.38 13.18
CA PHE A 103 8.28 -0.62 12.69
C PHE A 103 7.66 -1.54 11.63
N MET A 104 6.45 -2.05 11.86
CA MET A 104 5.74 -2.87 10.85
C MET A 104 5.48 -2.11 9.55
N LEU A 105 5.01 -0.86 9.64
CA LEU A 105 4.79 0.01 8.48
C LEU A 105 6.10 0.25 7.69
N GLY A 106 7.20 0.48 8.42
CA GLY A 106 8.52 0.63 7.82
C GLY A 106 8.97 -0.64 7.07
N PHE A 107 8.84 -1.81 7.69
CA PHE A 107 9.18 -3.08 7.03
C PHE A 107 8.31 -3.35 5.80
N SER A 108 7.02 -3.03 5.86
CA SER A 108 6.12 -3.13 4.69
C SER A 108 6.67 -2.34 3.51
N GLU A 109 7.09 -1.09 3.73
CA GLU A 109 7.60 -0.25 2.65
C GLU A 109 8.93 -0.79 2.09
N ILE A 110 9.82 -1.30 2.95
CA ILE A 110 11.07 -1.94 2.52
C ILE A 110 10.79 -3.15 1.62
N ILE A 111 9.84 -4.01 2.00
CA ILE A 111 9.46 -5.19 1.19
C ILE A 111 8.84 -4.76 -0.15
N ASN A 112 7.98 -3.74 -0.13
CA ASN A 112 7.36 -3.21 -1.34
C ASN A 112 8.42 -2.65 -2.31
N LEU A 113 9.38 -1.88 -1.79
CA LEU A 113 10.50 -1.35 -2.58
C LEU A 113 11.37 -2.47 -3.15
N LEU A 114 11.68 -3.49 -2.34
CA LEU A 114 12.47 -4.64 -2.81
C LEU A 114 11.74 -5.40 -3.93
N HIS A 115 10.42 -5.55 -3.82
CA HIS A 115 9.60 -6.17 -4.86
C HIS A 115 9.66 -5.39 -6.18
N LYS A 116 9.51 -4.06 -6.12
CA LYS A 116 9.63 -3.16 -7.27
C LYS A 116 11.00 -3.26 -7.94
N ILE A 117 12.08 -3.30 -7.15
CA ILE A 117 13.45 -3.46 -7.68
C ILE A 117 13.60 -4.82 -8.37
N ASN A 118 13.14 -5.91 -7.74
CA ASN A 118 13.22 -7.25 -8.32
C ASN A 118 12.48 -7.36 -9.66
N LEU A 119 11.35 -6.65 -9.82
CA LEU A 119 10.62 -6.61 -11.08
C LEU A 119 11.33 -5.81 -12.18
N LYS A 120 12.05 -4.75 -11.81
CA LYS A 120 12.86 -3.94 -12.75
C LYS A 120 14.13 -4.65 -13.23
N VAL A 121 14.71 -5.52 -12.41
CA VAL A 121 15.94 -6.26 -12.74
C VAL A 121 15.65 -7.49 -13.61
N LYS A 122 14.43 -8.04 -13.55
CA LYS A 122 14.02 -9.21 -14.32
C LYS A 122 13.59 -8.90 -15.74
#